data_AF-A0A537V033-F1
#
_entry.id   AF-A0A537V033-F1
#
_cell.length_a   1.000
_cell.length_b   1.000
_cell.length_c   1.000
_cell.angle_alpha   90.00
_cell.angle_beta   90.00
_cell.angle_gamma   90.00
#
_symmetry.space_group_name_H-M   'P 1'
#
loop_
_entity.id
_entity.type
_entity.pdbx_description
1 polymer ?
#
loop_
_entity_poly.entity_id
_entity_poly.type
_entity_poly.pdbx_seq_one_letter_code
_entity_poly.pdbx_strand_id
1 'polypeptide(L)'
;MSIIATVEQLEAIYGQPNEASTVKVSAKITPPYRTLIDQCARAIVRSDLRNPDKRVDPKTLPTPGQILADMSENRVGGEDYDRARPERAR
;
A
#
# COMPACT_ATOMS: atom_id res chain seq x y z
N MET A 1 20.90 -13.61 9.79
CA MET A 1 20.19 -12.77 8.79
C MET A 1 20.97 -12.88 7.50
N SER A 2 20.43 -13.57 6.49
CA SER A 2 21.14 -13.75 5.21
C SER A 2 20.90 -12.53 4.31
N ILE A 3 21.94 -11.99 3.70
CA ILE A 3 21.83 -10.91 2.72
C ILE A 3 21.68 -11.57 1.33
N ILE A 4 20.60 -11.25 0.62
CA ILE A 4 20.43 -11.62 -0.79
C ILE A 4 21.20 -10.62 -1.63
N ALA A 5 22.23 -11.09 -2.33
CA ALA A 5 23.14 -10.27 -3.13
C ALA A 5 23.02 -10.53 -4.63
N THR A 6 22.36 -11.61 -5.05
CA THR A 6 22.22 -11.97 -6.46
C THR A 6 20.77 -12.26 -6.84
N VAL A 7 20.49 -12.20 -8.14
CA VAL A 7 19.16 -12.51 -8.69
C VAL A 7 18.85 -14.00 -8.51
N GLU A 8 19.83 -14.88 -8.67
CA GLU A 8 19.68 -16.33 -8.53
C GLU A 8 19.27 -16.70 -7.09
N GLN A 9 19.80 -16.00 -6.09
CA GLN A 9 19.41 -16.18 -4.69
C GLN A 9 17.96 -15.75 -4.44
N LEU A 10 17.50 -14.71 -5.14
CA LEU A 10 16.10 -14.25 -5.08
C LEU A 10 15.17 -15.28 -5.75
N GLU A 11 15.56 -15.78 -6.92
CA GLU A 11 14.83 -16.79 -7.67
C GLU A 11 14.74 -18.13 -6.92
N ALA A 12 15.74 -18.48 -6.10
CA ALA A 12 15.66 -19.66 -5.23
C ALA A 12 14.55 -19.56 -4.17
N ILE A 13 14.15 -18.35 -3.79
CA ILE A 13 13.10 -18.10 -2.78
C ILE A 13 11.73 -17.94 -3.45
N TYR A 14 11.68 -17.15 -4.53
CA TYR A 14 10.42 -16.71 -5.13
C TYR A 14 10.11 -17.38 -6.48
N GLY A 15 11.04 -18.14 -7.04
CA GLY A 15 10.96 -18.70 -8.38
C GLY A 15 11.21 -17.65 -9.48
N GLN A 16 10.97 -18.07 -10.72
CA GLN A 16 11.02 -17.20 -11.89
C GLN A 16 9.70 -16.42 -12.05
N PRO A 17 9.72 -15.15 -12.47
CA PRO A 17 8.51 -14.41 -12.80
C PRO A 17 7.72 -15.11 -13.91
N ASN A 18 6.41 -15.24 -13.73
CA ASN A 18 5.53 -15.75 -14.78
C ASN A 18 5.27 -14.71 -15.88
N GLU A 19 4.81 -15.16 -17.05
CA GLU A 19 4.54 -14.31 -18.21
C GLU A 19 3.54 -13.18 -17.90
N ALA A 20 2.47 -13.48 -17.16
CA ALA A 20 1.49 -12.47 -16.77
C ALA A 20 2.10 -11.35 -15.91
N SER A 21 3.15 -11.65 -15.14
CA SER A 21 3.88 -10.67 -14.35
C SER A 21 4.84 -9.83 -15.17
N THR A 22 5.36 -10.34 -16.29
CA THR A 22 6.28 -9.60 -17.16
C THR A 22 5.56 -8.74 -18.19
N VAL A 23 4.43 -9.20 -18.73
CA VAL A 23 3.65 -8.46 -19.76
C VAL A 23 3.14 -7.10 -19.27
N LYS A 24 2.84 -6.97 -17.97
CA LYS A 24 2.39 -5.70 -17.36
C LYS A 24 3.52 -4.71 -17.06
N VAL A 25 4.78 -5.08 -17.32
CA VAL A 25 5.95 -4.23 -17.06
C VAL A 25 6.29 -3.44 -18.31
N SER A 26 6.31 -2.11 -18.17
CA SER A 26 6.82 -1.23 -19.23
C SER A 26 8.34 -1.09 -19.09
N ALA A 27 9.07 -1.30 -20.18
CA ALA A 27 10.52 -1.07 -20.22
C ALA A 27 10.90 0.43 -20.11
N LYS A 28 9.93 1.35 -20.20
CA LYS A 28 10.18 2.80 -20.15
C LYS A 28 9.13 3.53 -19.31
N ILE A 29 9.59 4.56 -18.62
CA ILE A 29 8.74 5.51 -17.92
C ILE A 29 8.10 6.45 -18.95
N THR A 30 6.77 6.52 -18.97
CA THR A 30 6.04 7.44 -19.84
C THR A 30 6.18 8.89 -19.31
N PRO A 31 6.09 9.91 -20.18
CA PRO A 31 6.23 11.31 -19.74
C PRO A 31 5.28 11.71 -18.59
N PRO A 32 3.98 11.33 -18.60
CA PRO A 32 3.10 11.63 -17.45
C PRO A 32 3.54 10.95 -16.16
N TYR A 33 4.00 9.69 -16.23
CA TYR A 33 4.44 8.95 -15.04
C TYR A 33 5.75 9.50 -14.46
N ARG A 34 6.66 9.99 -15.31
CA ARG A 34 7.87 10.69 -14.87
C ARG A 34 7.52 11.89 -14.00
N THR A 35 6.60 12.73 -14.45
CA THR A 35 6.14 13.90 -13.68
C THR A 35 5.63 13.50 -12.30
N LEU A 36 4.90 12.37 -12.21
CA LEU A 36 4.43 11.85 -10.91
C LEU A 36 5.61 11.43 -10.02
N ILE A 37 6.55 10.63 -10.54
CA ILE A 37 7.73 10.18 -9.78
C ILE A 37 8.50 11.37 -9.21
N ASP A 38 8.71 12.41 -10.02
CA ASP A 38 9.44 13.62 -9.61
C ASP A 38 8.73 14.37 -8.46
N GLN A 39 7.39 14.30 -8.39
CA GLN A 39 6.63 14.87 -7.28
C GLN A 39 6.55 13.94 -6.06
N CYS A 40 6.60 12.61 -6.24
CA CYS A 40 6.49 11.63 -5.15
C CYS A 40 7.53 11.86 -4.05
N ALA A 41 8.78 12.15 -4.42
CA ALA A 41 9.85 12.43 -3.45
C ALA A 41 9.54 13.65 -2.56
N ARG A 42 8.79 14.63 -3.10
CA ARG A 42 8.41 15.86 -2.39
C ARG A 42 7.14 15.68 -1.57
N ALA A 43 6.32 14.68 -1.88
CA ALA A 43 5.02 14.47 -1.24
C ALA A 43 5.15 14.28 0.28
N ILE A 44 6.13 13.47 0.74
CA ILE A 44 6.35 13.24 2.19
C ILE A 44 6.72 14.53 2.93
N VAL A 45 7.53 15.39 2.30
CA VAL A 45 7.94 16.68 2.89
C VAL A 45 6.75 17.65 2.90
N ARG A 46 6.00 17.74 1.79
CA ARG A 46 4.85 18.66 1.66
C ARG A 46 3.68 18.30 2.55
N SER A 47 3.41 17.01 2.73
CA SER A 47 2.35 16.53 3.62
C SER A 47 2.72 16.65 5.10
N ASP A 48 3.98 16.96 5.40
CA ASP A 48 4.51 17.01 6.75
C ASP A 48 4.28 15.71 7.54
N LEU A 49 4.18 14.59 6.82
CA LEU A 49 3.75 13.29 7.38
C LEU A 49 4.67 12.81 8.51
N ARG A 50 5.95 13.19 8.48
CA ARG A 50 6.93 12.80 9.49
C ARG A 50 6.89 13.67 10.74
N ASN A 51 6.22 14.83 10.72
CA ASN A 51 6.12 15.72 11.86
C ASN A 51 5.25 15.11 12.97
N PRO A 52 5.81 14.81 14.16
CA PRO A 52 5.05 14.22 15.26
C PRO A 52 3.95 15.15 15.78
N ASP A 53 4.13 16.46 15.69
CA ASP A 53 3.18 17.46 16.20
C ASP A 53 1.87 17.50 15.38
N LYS A 54 1.90 16.95 14.15
CA LYS A 54 0.73 16.85 13.27
C LYS A 54 0.09 15.46 13.26
N ARG A 55 0.57 14.53 14.08
CA ARG A 55 -0.06 13.21 14.20
C ARG A 55 -1.31 13.34 15.04
N VAL A 56 -2.44 12.91 14.47
CA VAL A 56 -3.70 12.79 15.21
C VAL A 56 -3.73 11.46 15.97
N ASP A 57 -4.49 11.42 17.07
CA ASP A 57 -4.75 10.16 17.78
C ASP A 57 -5.47 9.18 16.84
N PRO A 58 -4.95 7.96 16.60
CA PRO A 58 -5.62 6.97 15.78
C PRO A 58 -7.07 6.68 16.20
N LYS A 59 -7.41 6.87 17.48
CA LYS A 59 -8.77 6.67 17.99
C LYS A 59 -9.77 7.73 17.53
N THR A 60 -9.30 8.86 17.01
CA THR A 60 -10.18 9.91 16.47
C THR A 60 -10.47 9.73 14.99
N LEU A 61 -9.80 8.77 14.34
CA LEU A 61 -10.02 8.44 12.92
C LEU A 61 -11.16 7.43 12.80
N PRO A 62 -11.91 7.46 11.68
CA PRO A 62 -12.91 6.44 11.42
C PRO A 62 -12.26 5.06 11.29
N THR A 63 -12.94 4.04 11.78
CA THR A 63 -12.51 2.66 11.62
C THR A 63 -12.58 2.24 10.16
N PRO A 64 -11.81 1.21 9.73
CA PRO A 64 -11.96 0.64 8.39
C PRO A 64 -13.40 0.25 8.05
N GLY A 65 -14.15 -0.31 9.02
CA GLY A 65 -15.57 -0.61 8.86
C GLY A 65 -16.43 0.62 8.66
N GLN A 66 -16.19 1.71 9.40
CA GLN A 66 -16.89 2.99 9.20
C GLN A 66 -16.63 3.59 7.82
N ILE A 67 -15.36 3.57 7.36
CA ILE A 67 -15.01 4.04 6.01
C ILE A 67 -15.73 3.20 4.94
N LEU A 68 -15.73 1.87 5.09
CA LEU A 68 -16.39 0.98 4.14
C LEU A 68 -17.91 1.15 4.16
N ALA A 69 -18.52 1.34 5.33
CA ALA A 69 -19.94 1.61 5.45
C ALA A 69 -20.31 2.91 4.72
N ASP A 70 -19.56 4.00 4.95
CA ASP A 70 -19.78 5.28 4.30
C ASP A 70 -19.62 5.18 2.76
N MET A 71 -18.53 4.58 2.29
CA MET A 71 -18.25 4.43 0.85
C MET A 71 -19.20 3.49 0.10
N SER A 72 -19.91 2.60 0.80
CA SER A 72 -20.73 1.54 0.19
C SER A 72 -22.23 1.68 0.42
N GLU A 73 -22.68 2.77 1.04
CA GLU A 73 -24.06 2.92 1.55
C GLU A 73 -24.44 1.76 2.48
N ASN A 74 -23.50 1.40 3.35
CA ASN A 74 -23.57 0.33 4.34
C ASN A 74 -23.81 -1.09 3.78
N ARG A 75 -23.62 -1.33 2.47
CA ARG A 75 -23.78 -2.67 1.88
C ARG A 75 -22.79 -3.71 2.41
N VAL A 76 -21.62 -3.28 2.88
CA VAL A 76 -20.56 -4.17 3.38
C VAL A 76 -20.70 -4.46 4.89
N GLY A 77 -21.54 -3.71 5.61
CA GLY A 77 -21.75 -3.87 7.06
C GLY A 77 -20.51 -3.51 7.89
N GLY A 78 -20.32 -2.22 8.18
CA GLY A 78 -19.09 -1.72 8.81
C GLY A 78 -18.73 -2.35 10.17
N GLU A 79 -19.72 -2.51 11.06
CA GLU A 79 -19.50 -3.10 12.39
C GLU A 79 -19.11 -4.57 12.32
N ASP A 80 -19.76 -5.34 11.43
CA ASP A 80 -19.45 -6.74 11.19
C ASP A 80 -18.04 -6.90 10.60
N TYR A 81 -17.66 -5.98 9.71
CA TYR A 81 -16.31 -5.91 9.14
C TYR A 81 -15.26 -5.69 10.23
N ASP A 82 -15.44 -4.68 11.09
CA ASP A 82 -14.48 -4.38 12.17
C ASP A 82 -14.38 -5.52 13.18
N ARG A 83 -15.51 -6.18 13.50
CA ARG A 83 -15.53 -7.33 14.42
C ARG A 83 -14.77 -8.53 13.86
N ALA A 84 -14.87 -8.82 12.56
CA ALA A 84 -14.19 -9.95 11.92
C ALA A 84 -12.71 -9.67 11.58
N ARG A 85 -12.30 -8.40 11.50
CA ARG A 85 -10.97 -7.99 11.03
C ARG A 85 -9.78 -8.58 11.82
N PRO A 86 -9.79 -8.65 13.17
CA PRO A 86 -8.67 -9.20 13.93
C PRO A 86 -8.37 -10.66 13.63
N GLU A 87 -9.37 -11.46 13.27
CA GLU A 87 -9.19 -12.87 12.92
C GLU A 87 -8.62 -13.02 11.50
N ARG A 88 -8.99 -12.15 10.56
CA ARG A 88 -8.51 -12.17 9.17
C ARG A 88 -7.08 -11.64 8.99
N ALA A 89 -6.61 -10.82 9.92
CA ALA A 89 -5.29 -10.17 9.83
C ALA A 89 -4.16 -10.98 10.49
N ARG A 90 -4.44 -12.18 10.98
CA ARG A 90 -3.47 -13.15 11.48
C ARG A 90 -2.94 -14.02 10.34
#